data_AF-A0A6P1EQZ3-F1
#
_entry.id   AF-A0A6P1EQZ3-F1
#
_cell.length_a   1.000
_cell.length_b   1.000
_cell.length_c   1.000
_cell.angle_alpha   90.00
_cell.angle_beta   90.00
_cell.angle_gamma   90.00
#
_symmetry.space_group_name_H-M   'P 1'
#
loop_
_entity.id
_entity.type
_entity.pdbx_description
1 polymer ?
#
loop_
_entity_poly.entity_id
_entity_poly.type
_entity_poly.pdbx_seq_one_letter_code
_entity_poly.pdbx_strand_id
1 'polypeptide(L)'
;MSYWIGLVEPDRKYREIDEFGVHCSWNFKNMMTHLPCGWVRDWQGKQARDMIVLAFHSARLLVSRPELYQKYELDPNRNLGTVDNCYDILTRCYFGFIKYPDGIITID
;
A
#
# COMPACT_ATOMS: atom_id res chain seq x y z
N MET A 1 4.17 14.53 -7.32
CA MET A 1 2.81 14.45 -6.74
C MET A 1 2.82 13.25 -5.80
N SER A 2 2.26 13.37 -4.61
CA SER A 2 2.17 12.29 -3.60
C SER A 2 0.70 12.00 -3.29
N TYR A 3 0.45 10.97 -2.48
CA TYR A 3 -0.85 10.67 -1.90
C TYR A 3 -0.70 10.02 -0.53
N TRP A 4 -1.79 9.96 0.23
CA TRP A 4 -1.86 9.39 1.56
C TRP A 4 -2.78 8.17 1.56
N ILE A 5 -2.31 7.04 2.11
CA ILE A 5 -3.16 5.88 2.39
C ILE A 5 -3.59 5.96 3.85
N GLY A 6 -4.88 6.13 4.10
CA GLY A 6 -5.48 6.25 5.42
C GLY A 6 -6.54 5.18 5.71
N LEU A 7 -7.10 5.23 6.92
CA LEU A 7 -8.24 4.42 7.35
C LEU A 7 -9.26 5.30 8.07
N VAL A 8 -10.55 5.06 7.82
CA VAL A 8 -11.66 5.73 8.53
C VAL A 8 -12.63 4.72 9.13
N GLU A 9 -13.30 5.12 10.22
CA GLU A 9 -14.30 4.28 10.90
C GLU A 9 -15.46 3.91 9.95
N PRO A 10 -15.94 2.64 9.97
CA PRO A 10 -16.98 2.16 9.05
C PRO A 10 -18.37 2.74 9.36
N ASP A 11 -18.61 3.28 10.56
CA ASP A 11 -19.91 3.73 11.07
C ASP A 11 -20.23 5.22 10.79
N ARG A 12 -19.56 5.81 9.78
CA ARG A 12 -19.93 7.06 9.09
C ARG A 12 -19.71 8.38 9.83
N LYS A 13 -18.86 8.42 10.84
CA LYS A 13 -18.15 9.67 11.17
C LYS A 13 -16.76 9.48 10.62
N TYR A 14 -16.43 10.10 9.48
CA TYR A 14 -15.10 10.04 8.84
C TYR A 14 -13.98 10.57 9.78
N ARG A 15 -13.79 9.88 10.89
CA ARG A 15 -12.73 10.05 11.84
C ARG A 15 -11.64 9.10 11.35
N GLU A 16 -10.48 9.67 11.09
CA GLU A 16 -9.29 8.89 10.83
C GLU A 16 -9.08 7.95 12.02
N ILE A 17 -8.87 6.66 11.72
CA ILE A 17 -8.66 5.64 12.76
C ILE A 17 -7.23 5.74 13.25
N ASP A 18 -7.06 6.42 14.40
CA ASP A 18 -5.75 6.67 15.02
C ASP A 18 -4.74 7.28 14.01
N GLU A 19 -3.50 7.53 14.44
CA GLU A 19 -2.44 8.11 13.59
C GLU A 19 -2.00 7.20 12.40
N PHE A 20 -2.82 6.23 11.98
CA PHE A 20 -2.49 5.41 10.82
C PHE A 20 -2.54 6.23 9.54
N GLY A 21 -1.37 6.32 8.90
CA GLY A 21 -1.35 6.40 7.46
C GLY A 21 0.04 6.35 6.86
N VAL A 22 0.05 6.23 5.54
CA VAL A 22 1.24 5.94 4.76
C VAL A 22 1.35 6.94 3.62
N HIS A 23 2.33 7.83 3.73
CA HIS A 23 2.69 8.74 2.66
C HIS A 23 3.33 7.99 1.50
N CYS A 24 2.78 8.16 0.31
CA CYS A 24 3.16 7.44 -0.89
C CYS A 24 3.39 8.40 -2.07
N SER A 25 4.08 7.90 -3.10
CA SER A 25 4.31 8.62 -4.35
C SER A 25 3.68 7.88 -5.52
N TRP A 26 3.22 8.59 -6.55
CA TRP A 26 2.60 7.98 -7.74
C TRP A 26 3.56 7.10 -8.55
N ASN A 27 4.85 7.13 -8.25
CA ASN A 27 5.89 6.35 -8.94
C ASN A 27 5.78 4.83 -8.72
N PHE A 28 4.97 4.35 -7.78
CA PHE A 28 4.80 2.91 -7.54
C PHE A 28 3.71 2.26 -8.40
N LYS A 29 2.95 3.03 -9.19
CA LYS A 29 1.81 2.52 -9.97
C LYS A 29 2.17 1.31 -10.82
N ASN A 30 3.26 1.42 -11.59
CA ASN A 30 3.65 0.36 -12.52
C ASN A 30 4.00 -0.93 -11.76
N MET A 31 4.79 -0.83 -10.68
CA MET A 31 5.18 -1.98 -9.88
C MET A 31 3.97 -2.63 -9.17
N MET A 32 3.17 -1.84 -8.46
CA MET A 32 2.02 -2.34 -7.69
C MET A 32 0.93 -2.97 -8.56
N THR A 33 0.73 -2.48 -9.79
CA THR A 33 -0.22 -3.09 -10.75
C THR A 33 0.16 -4.54 -11.10
N HIS A 34 1.43 -4.92 -10.95
CA HIS A 34 1.92 -6.28 -11.19
C HIS A 34 2.05 -7.11 -9.90
N LEU A 35 1.63 -6.57 -8.75
CA LEU A 35 1.57 -7.29 -7.47
C LEU A 35 0.15 -7.80 -7.22
N PRO A 36 -0.02 -8.85 -6.39
CA PRO A 36 -1.33 -9.36 -6.01
C PRO A 36 -2.29 -8.31 -5.43
N CYS A 37 -1.77 -7.29 -4.75
CA CYS A 37 -2.57 -6.20 -4.20
C CYS A 37 -3.13 -5.26 -5.26
N GLY A 38 -2.62 -5.29 -6.49
CA GLY A 38 -2.99 -4.33 -7.52
C GLY A 38 -2.65 -2.90 -7.14
N TRP A 39 -3.25 -1.94 -7.84
CA TRP A 39 -2.98 -0.53 -7.61
C TRP A 39 -3.77 0.02 -6.42
N VAL A 40 -3.10 0.79 -5.54
CA VAL A 40 -3.69 1.27 -4.27
C VAL A 40 -4.93 2.14 -4.45
N ARG A 41 -5.10 2.84 -5.58
CA ARG A 41 -6.33 3.59 -5.84
C ARG A 41 -7.55 2.68 -5.91
N ASP A 42 -7.37 1.44 -6.33
CA ASP A 42 -8.45 0.46 -6.41
C ASP A 42 -8.83 -0.09 -5.02
N TRP A 43 -8.12 0.31 -3.97
CA TRP A 43 -8.42 -0.04 -2.58
C TRP A 43 -9.37 0.95 -1.93
N GLN A 44 -9.53 2.15 -2.52
CA GLN A 44 -10.43 3.20 -2.02
C GLN A 44 -11.82 2.62 -1.71
N GLY A 45 -12.29 2.83 -0.47
CA GLY A 45 -13.61 2.38 -0.04
C GLY A 45 -13.72 0.90 0.29
N LYS A 46 -12.65 0.10 0.12
CA LYS A 46 -12.61 -1.29 0.60
C LYS A 46 -12.35 -1.34 2.09
N GLN A 47 -12.78 -2.43 2.72
CA GLN A 47 -12.40 -2.71 4.10
C GLN A 47 -10.96 -3.21 4.16
N ALA A 48 -10.23 -2.80 5.20
CA ALA A 48 -8.84 -3.17 5.41
C ALA A 48 -8.64 -4.70 5.42
N ARG A 49 -9.58 -5.44 6.04
CA ARG A 49 -9.57 -6.91 6.09
C ARG A 49 -9.48 -7.58 4.71
N ASP A 50 -10.09 -6.99 3.69
CA ASP A 50 -10.08 -7.54 2.33
C ASP A 50 -8.69 -7.39 1.68
N MET A 51 -7.89 -6.45 2.18
CA MET A 51 -6.57 -6.11 1.65
C MET A 51 -5.41 -6.71 2.43
N ILE A 52 -5.62 -7.21 3.66
CA ILE A 52 -4.56 -7.77 4.53
C ILE A 52 -3.74 -8.85 3.79
N VAL A 53 -4.42 -9.87 3.28
CA VAL A 53 -3.77 -11.03 2.63
C VAL A 53 -3.04 -10.58 1.36
N LEU A 54 -3.65 -9.68 0.60
CA LEU A 54 -3.08 -9.17 -0.64
C LEU A 54 -1.84 -8.31 -0.40
N ALA A 55 -1.87 -7.41 0.59
CA ALA A 55 -0.73 -6.59 0.99
C ALA A 55 0.43 -7.46 1.48
N PHE A 56 0.14 -8.46 2.33
CA PHE A 56 1.13 -9.42 2.82
C PHE A 56 1.83 -10.20 1.69
N HIS A 57 1.05 -10.82 0.79
CA HIS A 57 1.63 -11.59 -0.31
C HIS A 57 2.44 -10.71 -1.25
N SER A 58 1.98 -9.49 -1.51
CA SER A 58 2.70 -8.53 -2.34
C SER A 58 4.03 -8.11 -1.72
N ALA A 59 4.05 -7.78 -0.43
CA ALA A 59 5.28 -7.49 0.31
C ALA A 59 6.25 -8.69 0.28
N ARG A 60 5.76 -9.92 0.48
CA ARG A 60 6.59 -11.12 0.41
C ARG A 60 7.18 -11.39 -0.97
N LEU A 61 6.45 -11.11 -2.04
CA LEU A 61 6.96 -11.28 -3.40
C LEU A 61 8.11 -10.31 -3.69
N LEU A 62 8.00 -9.07 -3.23
CA LEU A 62 9.08 -8.07 -3.38
C LEU A 62 10.38 -8.51 -2.71
N VAL A 63 10.30 -9.19 -1.56
CA VAL A 63 11.50 -9.69 -0.85
C VAL A 63 12.01 -11.02 -1.42
N SER A 64 11.11 -11.93 -1.80
CA SER A 64 11.49 -13.28 -2.23
C SER A 64 11.88 -13.39 -3.70
N ARG A 65 11.38 -12.49 -4.55
CA ARG A 65 11.64 -12.44 -5.99
C ARG A 65 11.81 -11.00 -6.49
N PRO A 66 12.71 -10.19 -5.90
CA PRO A 66 12.89 -8.78 -6.27
C PRO A 66 13.22 -8.59 -7.76
N GLU A 67 13.93 -9.53 -8.37
CA GLU A 67 14.33 -9.51 -9.78
C GLU A 67 13.14 -9.44 -10.75
N LEU A 68 11.97 -9.95 -10.35
CA LEU A 68 10.75 -9.87 -11.16
C LEU A 68 10.17 -8.44 -11.21
N TYR A 69 10.53 -7.59 -10.25
CA TYR A 69 9.94 -6.28 -10.03
C TYR A 69 10.93 -5.12 -10.24
N GLN A 70 12.23 -5.37 -10.16
CA GLN A 70 13.28 -4.37 -10.43
C GLN A 70 13.13 -3.68 -11.81
N LYS A 71 12.63 -4.40 -12.81
CA LYS A 71 12.32 -3.85 -14.14
C LYS A 71 11.25 -2.75 -14.14
N TYR A 72 10.51 -2.57 -13.05
CA TYR A 72 9.51 -1.52 -12.88
C TYR A 72 9.99 -0.34 -12.04
N GLU A 73 11.24 -0.37 -11.56
CA GLU A 73 11.83 0.77 -10.86
C GLU A 73 12.01 1.95 -11.81
N LEU A 74 11.83 3.17 -11.30
CA LEU A 74 11.92 4.39 -12.12
C LEU A 74 13.30 5.03 -12.06
N ASP A 75 13.82 5.25 -10.85
CA ASP A 75 15.14 5.85 -10.65
C ASP A 75 15.74 5.35 -9.33
N PRO A 76 16.44 4.20 -9.35
CA PRO A 76 17.05 3.63 -8.16
C PRO A 76 18.12 4.54 -7.53
N ASN A 77 18.85 5.31 -8.36
CA ASN A 77 19.90 6.21 -7.89
C ASN A 77 19.36 7.35 -7.01
N ARG A 78 18.08 7.70 -7.19
CA ARG A 78 17.37 8.70 -6.39
C ARG A 78 16.39 8.08 -5.40
N ASN A 79 16.43 6.76 -5.22
CA ASN A 79 15.49 5.97 -4.43
C ASN A 79 14.02 6.24 -4.78
N LEU A 80 13.70 6.35 -6.07
CA LEU A 80 12.34 6.61 -6.56
C LEU A 80 11.76 5.37 -7.23
N GLY A 81 10.61 4.91 -6.70
CA GLY A 81 9.89 3.77 -7.26
C GLY A 81 10.63 2.44 -7.05
N THR A 82 11.49 2.34 -6.04
CA THR A 82 12.31 1.15 -5.75
C THR A 82 11.48 0.03 -5.13
N VAL A 83 11.96 -1.21 -5.31
CA VAL A 83 11.38 -2.41 -4.68
C VAL A 83 11.33 -2.25 -3.16
N ASP A 84 12.39 -1.74 -2.55
CA ASP A 84 12.49 -1.55 -1.10
C ASP A 84 11.46 -0.56 -0.56
N ASN A 85 11.27 0.58 -1.24
CA ASN A 85 10.25 1.54 -0.82
C ASN A 85 8.83 0.99 -1.01
N CYS A 86 8.59 0.24 -2.08
CA CYS A 86 7.29 -0.40 -2.29
C CYS A 86 7.02 -1.47 -1.20
N TYR A 87 8.05 -2.21 -0.79
CA TYR A 87 7.98 -3.16 0.30
C TYR A 87 7.66 -2.48 1.64
N ASP A 88 8.32 -1.37 1.97
CA ASP A 88 8.04 -0.60 3.19
C ASP A 88 6.58 -0.12 3.23
N ILE A 89 6.09 0.47 2.14
CA ILE A 89 4.70 0.92 2.02
C ILE A 89 3.72 -0.22 2.28
N LEU A 90 3.90 -1.37 1.61
CA LEU A 90 3.01 -2.51 1.74
C LEU A 90 3.06 -3.14 3.14
N THR A 91 4.23 -3.15 3.75
CA THR A 91 4.42 -3.66 5.12
C THR A 91 3.72 -2.77 6.14
N ARG A 92 3.84 -1.44 6.02
CA ARG A 92 3.12 -0.48 6.87
C ARG A 92 1.61 -0.60 6.69
N CYS A 93 1.13 -0.74 5.45
CA CYS A 93 -0.29 -0.98 5.19
C CYS A 93 -0.77 -2.28 5.83
N TYR A 94 -0.03 -3.38 5.68
CA TYR A 94 -0.36 -4.67 6.29
C TYR A 94 -0.52 -4.58 7.81
N PHE A 95 0.42 -3.93 8.50
CA PHE A 95 0.33 -3.75 9.96
C PHE A 95 -0.86 -2.86 10.36
N GLY A 96 -1.10 -1.77 9.63
CA GLY A 96 -2.28 -0.93 9.86
C GLY A 96 -3.59 -1.69 9.67
N PHE A 97 -3.68 -2.47 8.60
CA PHE A 97 -4.88 -3.24 8.27
C PHE A 97 -5.16 -4.37 9.27
N ILE A 98 -4.13 -5.02 9.81
CA ILE A 98 -4.31 -6.00 10.91
C ILE A 98 -4.77 -5.31 12.19
N LYS A 99 -4.25 -4.12 12.48
CA LYS A 99 -4.63 -3.37 13.69
C LYS A 99 -6.08 -2.89 13.62
N TYR A 100 -6.54 -2.48 12.43
CA TYR A 100 -7.87 -1.93 12.19
C TYR A 100 -8.59 -2.61 11.01
N PRO A 101 -8.94 -3.90 11.12
CA PRO A 101 -9.44 -4.70 10.00
C PRO A 101 -10.80 -4.23 9.47
N ASP A 102 -11.61 -3.60 10.31
CA ASP A 102 -12.93 -3.07 9.92
C ASP A 102 -12.86 -1.64 9.36
N GLY A 103 -11.68 -1.01 9.36
CA GLY A 103 -11.47 0.32 8.80
C GLY A 103 -11.66 0.36 7.29
N ILE A 104 -12.17 1.48 6.78
CA ILE A 104 -12.34 1.73 5.35
C ILE A 104 -11.12 2.47 4.82
N ILE A 105 -10.51 1.97 3.75
CA ILE A 105 -9.31 2.55 3.16
C ILE A 105 -9.65 3.85 2.41
N THR A 106 -8.87 4.90 2.67
CA THR A 106 -8.91 6.18 1.96
C THR A 106 -7.58 6.48 1.26
N ILE A 107 -7.65 7.19 0.13
CA ILE A 107 -6.54 7.57 -0.72
C ILE A 107 -6.69 9.05 -1.08
N ASP A 108 -5.89 9.91 -0.45
CA ASP A 108 -5.96 11.37 -0.57
C ASP A 108 -4.77 11.97 -1.32
#